data_AF-A0A928UG37-F1
#
_entry.id   AF-A0A928UG37-F1
#
_cell.length_a   1.000
_cell.length_b   1.000
_cell.length_c   1.000
_cell.angle_alpha   90.00
_cell.angle_beta   90.00
_cell.angle_gamma   90.00
#
_symmetry.space_group_name_H-M   'P 1'
#
loop_
_entity.id
_entity.type
_entity.pdbx_description
1 polymer ?
#
loop_
_entity_poly.entity_id
_entity_poly.type
_entity_poly.pdbx_seq_one_letter_code
_entity_poly.pdbx_strand_id
1 'polypeptide(L)'
;MSCFIVSERMCSLMNILPVSLKFNSENRSQKVQSSYATRGFGLKMAAPIQQDMVTFGAVTAKKFIAAEAVKNGASYATAQKAHKAAAEIQTELTNFFKEIFKDVNVTIHGRAKTADSIWLKSGVRGWDTINKIFQNMTDLNGIKIVMNESQNYAKLTSDVVKILNKYIDMNLLILGEIENKRPGITSTFKKAKDKAQYDYIPYEVLDDMAIKACLKSGKPVNFEPVDLTGANYSAVHFLFRLPGQKRFFECQFMGPAEEMVKNFDDKIFKELDNKGTDEFIKTRLAPLKDENDPNSVKLRKLFDKYRADCFLAAREKELKQNKDGYLGVRVPPELAELRLDYKTFMEDYAASKKH
;
A
#
# COMPACT_ATOMS: atom_id res chain seq x y z
N MET A 1 -17.15 -2.95 -24.77
CA MET A 1 -16.45 -1.66 -24.87
C MET A 1 -17.50 -0.60 -24.61
N SER A 2 -17.49 0.23 -23.58
CA SER A 2 -16.44 0.72 -22.69
C SER A 2 -17.16 1.30 -21.46
N CYS A 3 -16.76 0.90 -20.25
CA CYS A 3 -17.29 1.40 -18.99
C CYS A 3 -16.78 2.82 -18.70
N PHE A 4 -17.69 3.79 -18.71
CA PHE A 4 -17.62 5.02 -17.93
C PHE A 4 -19.02 5.25 -17.39
N ILE A 5 -19.28 4.79 -16.17
CA ILE A 5 -20.48 5.19 -15.42
C ILE A 5 -19.99 6.06 -14.28
N VAL A 6 -19.90 7.36 -14.58
CA VAL A 6 -20.13 8.39 -13.58
C VAL A 6 -21.59 8.20 -13.18
N SER A 7 -21.87 7.88 -11.91
CA SER A 7 -23.23 7.52 -11.50
C SER A 7 -24.19 8.68 -11.83
N GLU A 8 -25.30 8.37 -12.50
CA GLU A 8 -26.30 9.35 -12.97
C GLU A 8 -26.88 10.22 -11.83
N ARG A 9 -26.68 9.83 -10.56
CA ARG A 9 -27.02 10.62 -9.38
C ARG A 9 -26.13 11.86 -9.18
N MET A 10 -24.90 11.89 -9.70
CA MET A 10 -24.01 13.06 -9.55
C MET A 10 -24.39 14.23 -10.47
N CYS A 11 -24.98 13.98 -11.63
CA CYS A 11 -25.26 15.02 -12.61
C CYS A 11 -26.48 15.89 -12.27
N SER A 12 -27.42 15.44 -11.43
CA SER A 12 -28.64 16.21 -11.16
C SER A 12 -28.53 17.23 -10.03
N LEU A 13 -27.45 17.20 -9.23
CA LEU A 13 -27.33 18.00 -8.00
C LEU A 13 -26.36 19.19 -8.08
N MET A 14 -25.57 19.32 -9.16
CA MET A 14 -24.55 20.38 -9.25
C MET A 14 -24.60 21.11 -10.60
N ASN A 15 -25.61 21.98 -10.74
CA ASN A 15 -25.64 23.04 -11.76
C ASN A 15 -24.82 24.25 -11.27
N ILE A 16 -23.52 24.06 -11.03
CA ILE A 16 -22.58 25.16 -10.78
C ILE A 16 -21.41 25.00 -11.74
N LEU A 17 -21.23 26.05 -12.54
CA LEU A 17 -20.27 26.21 -13.63
C LEU A 17 -18.86 25.67 -13.32
N PRO A 18 -18.16 25.11 -14.31
CA PRO A 18 -16.88 24.45 -14.11
C PRO A 18 -15.77 25.50 -13.94
N VAL A 19 -15.33 25.71 -12.70
CA VAL A 19 -13.97 26.20 -12.48
C VAL A 19 -13.06 25.02 -12.73
N SER A 20 -12.56 24.90 -13.96
CA SER A 20 -11.58 23.87 -14.31
C SER A 20 -10.34 24.07 -13.44
N LEU A 21 -10.14 23.17 -12.46
CA LEU A 21 -8.78 22.78 -12.16
C LEU A 21 -8.25 22.16 -13.46
N LYS A 22 -7.39 22.90 -14.18
CA LYS A 22 -6.59 22.34 -15.26
C LYS A 22 -5.64 21.30 -14.64
N PHE A 23 -6.17 20.13 -14.35
CA PHE A 23 -5.38 18.92 -14.24
C PHE A 23 -4.97 18.59 -15.65
N ASN A 24 -3.70 18.86 -15.97
CA ASN A 24 -3.19 18.71 -17.32
C ASN A 24 -3.31 17.23 -17.72
N SER A 25 -4.35 16.91 -18.48
CA SER A 25 -4.59 15.60 -19.09
C SER A 25 -3.47 15.21 -20.06
N GLU A 26 -2.65 16.18 -20.47
CA GLU A 26 -1.46 15.99 -21.32
C GLU A 26 -0.41 15.05 -20.67
N ASN A 27 -0.31 15.00 -19.34
CA ASN A 27 0.61 14.08 -18.66
C ASN A 27 0.08 12.64 -18.51
N ARG A 28 -1.18 12.34 -18.90
CA ARG A 28 -1.65 10.94 -19.00
C ARG A 28 -0.97 10.19 -20.16
N SER A 29 -0.33 10.92 -21.07
CA SER A 29 0.21 10.39 -22.33
C SER A 29 1.74 10.38 -22.44
N GLN A 30 2.47 10.75 -21.37
CA GLN A 30 3.87 10.34 -21.28
C GLN A 30 3.89 8.83 -21.01
N LYS A 31 3.84 8.04 -22.09
CA LYS A 31 4.43 6.70 -22.13
C LYS A 31 5.79 6.84 -21.48
N VAL A 32 5.93 6.30 -20.28
CA VAL A 32 7.24 5.94 -19.73
C VAL A 32 7.92 5.18 -20.87
N GLN A 33 9.03 5.70 -21.40
CA GLN A 33 9.88 4.95 -22.32
C GLN A 33 10.41 3.73 -21.55
N SER A 34 9.62 2.65 -21.51
CA SER A 34 10.06 1.36 -21.01
C SER A 34 10.74 0.62 -22.15
N SER A 35 11.89 1.13 -22.61
CA SER A 35 12.78 0.39 -23.51
C SER A 35 13.76 -0.51 -22.76
N TYR A 36 13.50 -0.79 -21.48
CA TYR A 36 14.39 -1.57 -20.63
C TYR A 36 13.84 -2.98 -20.43
N ALA A 37 14.65 -3.98 -20.80
CA ALA A 37 14.35 -5.39 -20.56
C ALA A 37 14.08 -5.62 -19.06
N THR A 38 12.83 -5.95 -18.74
CA THR A 38 12.35 -6.19 -17.39
C THR A 38 12.78 -7.57 -16.91
N ARG A 39 13.51 -7.71 -15.79
CA ARG A 39 13.56 -8.99 -15.06
C ARG A 39 12.29 -9.10 -14.21
N GLY A 40 11.59 -10.23 -14.28
CA GLY A 40 10.28 -10.43 -13.66
C GLY A 40 10.36 -10.86 -12.20
N PHE A 41 10.69 -9.95 -11.27
CA PHE A 41 10.92 -10.29 -9.87
C PHE A 41 10.00 -9.57 -8.89
N GLY A 42 9.52 -10.31 -7.88
CA GLY A 42 8.82 -9.76 -6.72
C GLY A 42 7.30 -9.59 -6.92
N LEU A 43 6.56 -9.69 -5.83
CA LEU A 43 5.14 -9.36 -5.79
C LEU A 43 4.97 -7.84 -5.94
N LYS A 44 4.25 -7.40 -6.97
CA LYS A 44 3.98 -5.98 -7.20
C LYS A 44 2.89 -5.51 -6.23
N MET A 45 3.30 -4.91 -5.12
CA MET A 45 2.38 -4.21 -4.22
C MET A 45 1.78 -3.02 -4.96
N ALA A 46 0.45 -2.94 -5.03
CA ALA A 46 -0.24 -1.76 -5.55
C ALA A 46 0.11 -0.53 -4.72
N ALA A 47 0.40 0.56 -5.40
CA ALA A 47 0.76 1.83 -4.81
C ALA A 47 -0.37 2.85 -5.03
N PRO A 48 -0.52 3.90 -4.20
CA PRO A 48 -1.57 4.88 -4.40
C PRO A 48 -1.34 5.77 -5.61
N ILE A 49 -2.35 6.00 -6.44
CA ILE A 49 -2.19 6.77 -7.68
C ILE A 49 -2.78 8.17 -7.58
N GLN A 50 -1.91 9.06 -7.09
CA GLN A 50 -1.42 10.13 -7.96
C GLN A 50 0.06 9.85 -8.28
N GLN A 51 0.31 9.33 -9.49
CA GLN A 51 1.62 8.95 -10.04
C GLN A 51 2.41 7.89 -9.23
N ASP A 52 1.96 6.64 -9.25
CA ASP A 52 2.76 5.52 -8.71
C ASP A 52 2.82 4.28 -9.62
N MET A 53 3.22 4.44 -10.90
CA MET A 53 3.78 3.28 -11.63
C MET A 53 5.19 3.05 -11.14
N VAL A 54 5.40 2.27 -10.09
CA VAL A 54 6.64 1.51 -10.09
C VAL A 54 6.35 0.24 -10.87
N THR A 55 6.61 0.29 -12.17
CA THR A 55 7.03 -0.91 -12.86
C THR A 55 8.35 -1.33 -12.23
N PHE A 56 8.27 -2.12 -11.16
CA PHE A 56 9.40 -2.87 -10.63
C PHE A 56 9.71 -3.98 -11.63
N GLY A 57 10.30 -3.61 -12.77
CA GLY A 57 11.14 -4.53 -13.51
C GLY A 57 12.42 -4.63 -12.71
N ALA A 58 12.81 -5.82 -12.30
CA ALA A 58 14.15 -6.02 -11.78
C ALA A 58 15.11 -5.57 -12.90
N VAL A 59 15.74 -4.44 -12.66
CA VAL A 59 16.94 -4.00 -13.34
C VAL A 59 17.95 -3.93 -12.22
N THR A 60 19.18 -4.32 -12.47
CA THR A 60 20.38 -4.19 -11.64
C THR A 60 20.38 -2.88 -10.82
N ALA A 61 19.69 -2.89 -9.67
CA ALA A 61 19.02 -1.68 -9.16
C ALA A 61 19.96 -0.73 -8.42
N LYS A 62 20.96 -1.22 -7.68
CA LYS A 62 21.76 -0.33 -6.83
C LYS A 62 22.63 0.64 -7.63
N LYS A 63 23.25 0.22 -8.73
CA LYS A 63 24.13 1.10 -9.53
C LYS A 63 23.34 2.00 -10.48
N PHE A 64 22.27 1.49 -11.11
CA PHE A 64 21.48 2.26 -12.06
C PHE A 64 20.46 3.19 -11.38
N ILE A 65 19.73 2.74 -10.35
CA ILE A 65 18.79 3.60 -9.61
C ILE A 65 19.55 4.64 -8.79
N ALA A 66 20.72 4.33 -8.22
CA ALA A 66 21.53 5.38 -7.59
C ALA A 66 22.02 6.40 -8.64
N ALA A 67 22.46 5.95 -9.82
CA ALA A 67 22.87 6.87 -10.90
C ALA A 67 21.70 7.73 -11.43
N GLU A 68 20.50 7.16 -11.59
CA GLU A 68 19.30 7.91 -12.02
C GLU A 68 18.71 8.78 -10.90
N ALA A 69 18.71 8.32 -9.65
CA ALA A 69 18.29 9.13 -8.51
C ALA A 69 19.22 10.32 -8.30
N VAL A 70 20.52 10.16 -8.59
CA VAL A 70 21.49 11.26 -8.63
C VAL A 70 21.23 12.19 -9.82
N LYS A 71 20.76 11.68 -10.97
CA LYS A 71 20.59 12.46 -12.20
C LYS A 71 19.26 13.21 -12.28
N ASN A 72 18.17 12.61 -11.81
CA ASN A 72 16.79 13.09 -12.02
C ASN A 72 16.04 13.34 -10.70
N GLY A 73 16.56 12.87 -9.56
CA GLY A 73 15.93 12.99 -8.24
C GLY A 73 16.42 14.17 -7.42
N ALA A 74 15.75 14.41 -6.30
CA ALA A 74 16.24 15.38 -5.32
C ALA A 74 17.55 14.92 -4.69
N SER A 75 18.40 15.85 -4.28
CA SER A 75 19.59 15.52 -3.49
C SER A 75 19.23 14.81 -2.18
N TYR A 76 20.16 14.01 -1.63
CA TYR A 76 19.95 13.38 -0.33
C TYR A 76 19.69 14.41 0.79
N ALA A 77 20.37 15.56 0.76
CA ALA A 77 20.12 16.66 1.69
C ALA A 77 18.69 17.21 1.57
N THR A 78 18.13 17.28 0.36
CA THR A 78 16.73 17.64 0.13
C THR A 78 15.79 16.58 0.72
N ALA A 79 16.10 15.30 0.54
CA ALA A 79 15.33 14.21 1.13
C ALA A 79 15.36 14.22 2.66
N GLN A 80 16.50 14.55 3.28
CA GLN A 80 16.63 14.75 4.73
C GLN A 80 15.76 15.92 5.23
N LYS A 81 15.72 17.04 4.52
CA LYS A 81 14.82 18.17 4.85
C LYS A 81 13.35 17.75 4.77
N ALA A 82 12.96 17.02 3.73
CA ALA A 82 11.60 16.50 3.59
C ALA A 82 11.24 15.50 4.70
N HIS A 83 12.16 14.60 5.06
CA HIS A 83 12.01 13.67 6.18
C HIS A 83 11.79 14.41 7.50
N LYS A 84 12.62 15.42 7.81
CA LYS A 84 12.50 16.21 9.05
C LYS A 84 11.11 16.87 9.15
N ALA A 85 10.65 17.52 8.08
CA ALA A 85 9.34 18.15 8.04
C ALA A 85 8.16 17.15 8.11
N ALA A 86 8.37 15.89 7.72
CA ALA A 86 7.38 14.82 7.91
C ALA A 86 7.41 14.29 9.35
N ALA A 87 8.59 14.11 9.93
CA ALA A 87 8.78 13.60 11.29
C ALA A 87 8.20 14.54 12.36
N GLU A 88 8.36 15.86 12.18
CA GLU A 88 7.83 16.88 13.10
C GLU A 88 6.32 16.75 13.34
N ILE A 89 5.54 16.45 12.29
CA ILE A 89 4.07 16.30 12.39
C ILE A 89 3.62 14.87 12.69
N GLN A 90 4.49 13.86 12.51
CA GLN A 90 4.10 12.46 12.57
C GLN A 90 3.61 12.05 13.97
N THR A 91 4.26 12.57 15.02
CA THR A 91 3.88 12.25 16.40
C THR A 91 2.48 12.76 16.72
N GLU A 92 2.19 14.02 16.37
CA GLU A 92 0.87 14.62 16.53
C GLU A 92 -0.20 13.84 15.75
N LEU A 93 0.08 13.52 14.48
CA LEU A 93 -0.81 12.73 13.64
C LEU A 93 -1.11 11.35 14.25
N THR A 94 -0.08 10.68 14.77
CA THR A 94 -0.22 9.36 15.38
C THR A 94 -1.04 9.43 16.66
N ASN A 95 -0.83 10.45 17.49
CA ASN A 95 -1.57 10.66 18.72
C ASN A 95 -3.03 11.01 18.44
N PHE A 96 -3.31 11.82 17.42
CA PHE A 96 -4.66 12.09 16.95
C PHE A 96 -5.38 10.78 16.61
N PHE A 97 -4.80 9.92 15.77
CA PHE A 97 -5.43 8.64 15.42
C PHE A 97 -5.59 7.70 16.62
N LYS A 98 -4.62 7.66 17.55
CA LYS A 98 -4.76 6.88 18.79
C LYS A 98 -5.93 7.37 19.64
N GLU A 99 -6.12 8.68 19.76
CA GLU A 99 -7.20 9.26 20.55
C GLU A 99 -8.57 8.99 19.92
N ILE A 100 -8.74 9.20 18.61
CA ILE A 100 -10.04 9.00 17.96
C ILE A 100 -10.47 7.53 17.95
N PHE A 101 -9.52 6.59 18.04
CA PHE A 101 -9.75 5.15 18.05
C PHE A 101 -9.54 4.48 19.42
N LYS A 102 -9.39 5.23 20.51
CA LYS A 102 -9.06 4.67 21.84
C LYS A 102 -10.03 3.61 22.35
N ASP A 103 -11.31 3.71 21.95
CA ASP A 103 -12.38 2.81 22.37
C ASP A 103 -12.68 1.72 21.33
N VAL A 104 -11.84 1.59 20.30
CA VAL A 104 -11.97 0.61 19.22
C VAL A 104 -10.81 -0.36 19.27
N ASN A 105 -11.09 -1.65 19.06
CA ASN A 105 -10.10 -2.72 19.11
C ASN A 105 -9.19 -2.74 17.85
N VAL A 106 -8.41 -1.68 17.68
CA VAL A 106 -7.43 -1.50 16.59
C VAL A 106 -6.08 -1.08 17.17
N THR A 107 -5.02 -1.42 16.45
CA THR A 107 -3.67 -0.91 16.69
C THR A 107 -3.35 0.17 15.67
N ILE A 108 -2.84 1.30 16.15
CA ILE A 108 -2.44 2.43 15.32
C ILE A 108 -0.91 2.48 15.22
N HIS A 109 -0.40 2.37 13.99
CA HIS A 109 1.01 2.60 13.70
C HIS A 109 1.17 3.88 12.88
N GLY A 110 2.10 4.73 13.30
CA GLY A 110 2.47 5.93 12.55
C GLY A 110 3.94 5.92 12.16
N ARG A 111 4.26 6.36 10.95
CA ARG A 111 5.63 6.42 10.46
C ARG A 111 5.83 7.56 9.47
N ALA A 112 6.83 8.39 9.71
CA ALA A 112 7.38 9.28 8.69
C ALA A 112 8.32 8.50 7.77
N LYS A 113 8.19 8.71 6.46
CA LYS A 113 9.04 8.08 5.46
C LYS A 113 10.51 8.47 5.67
N THR A 114 11.42 7.51 5.59
CA THR A 114 12.86 7.76 5.83
C THR A 114 13.49 8.54 4.68
N ALA A 115 14.57 9.28 4.95
CA ALA A 115 15.30 10.03 3.93
C ALA A 115 15.74 9.14 2.75
N ASP A 116 16.27 7.93 3.01
CA ASP A 116 16.63 6.97 1.95
C ASP A 116 15.45 6.62 1.05
N SER A 117 14.29 6.36 1.65
CA SER A 117 13.09 5.98 0.91
C SER A 117 12.54 7.17 0.10
N ILE A 118 12.64 8.38 0.64
CA ILE A 118 12.26 9.62 -0.05
C ILE A 118 13.19 9.87 -1.24
N TRP A 119 14.51 9.76 -1.02
CA TRP A 119 15.52 9.96 -2.05
C TRP A 119 15.38 8.97 -3.21
N LEU A 120 15.18 7.68 -2.91
CA LEU A 120 14.95 6.66 -3.94
C LEU A 120 13.65 6.92 -4.70
N LYS A 121 12.54 7.20 -3.99
CA LYS A 121 11.23 7.42 -4.61
C LYS A 121 11.23 8.69 -5.48
N SER A 122 11.89 9.76 -5.02
CA SER A 122 12.03 11.00 -5.79
C SER A 122 12.88 10.80 -7.05
N GLY A 123 13.94 10.00 -6.96
CA GLY A 123 14.78 9.62 -8.09
C GLY A 123 14.03 8.93 -9.22
N VAL A 124 13.29 7.87 -8.88
CA VAL A 124 12.47 7.11 -9.85
C VAL A 124 11.38 7.98 -10.49
N ARG A 125 10.93 9.03 -9.80
CA ARG A 125 9.82 9.89 -10.23
C ARG A 125 10.24 11.20 -10.88
N GLY A 126 11.53 11.54 -10.90
CA GLY A 126 11.99 12.83 -11.39
C GLY A 126 11.60 14.01 -10.49
N TRP A 127 11.41 13.78 -9.18
CA TRP A 127 11.07 14.82 -8.21
C TRP A 127 12.35 15.45 -7.65
N ASP A 128 12.96 16.32 -8.44
CA ASP A 128 14.24 17.00 -8.18
C ASP A 128 14.24 18.04 -7.03
N THR A 129 13.08 18.52 -6.59
CA THR A 129 12.95 19.60 -5.59
C THR A 129 12.09 19.19 -4.40
N ILE A 130 12.29 19.87 -3.27
CA ILE A 130 11.47 19.66 -2.06
C ILE A 130 9.99 19.95 -2.32
N ASN A 131 9.69 20.95 -3.17
CA ASN A 131 8.32 21.30 -3.54
C ASN A 131 7.66 20.18 -4.32
N LYS A 132 8.35 19.58 -5.31
CA LYS A 132 7.83 18.41 -6.04
C LYS A 132 7.64 17.21 -5.10
N ILE A 133 8.54 16.99 -4.14
CA ILE A 133 8.36 15.95 -3.12
C ILE A 133 7.08 16.22 -2.30
N PHE A 134 6.90 17.43 -1.76
CA PHE A 134 5.74 17.77 -0.94
C PHE A 134 4.41 17.81 -1.69
N GLN A 135 4.43 18.10 -2.99
CA GLN A 135 3.24 18.12 -3.83
C GLN A 135 2.79 16.72 -4.24
N ASN A 136 3.73 15.80 -4.49
CA ASN A 136 3.42 14.53 -5.15
C ASN A 136 3.61 13.29 -4.25
N MET A 137 4.43 13.36 -3.19
CA MET A 137 4.68 12.20 -2.32
C MET A 137 3.65 12.14 -1.18
N THR A 138 2.55 11.44 -1.45
CA THR A 138 1.40 11.29 -0.53
C THR A 138 1.72 10.46 0.71
N ASP A 139 2.76 9.63 0.66
CA ASP A 139 3.17 8.69 1.70
C ASP A 139 4.40 9.17 2.49
N LEU A 140 4.64 10.49 2.55
CA LEU A 140 5.64 11.10 3.46
C LEU A 140 5.28 10.84 4.92
N ASN A 141 4.00 10.95 5.25
CA ASN A 141 3.42 10.60 6.52
C ASN A 141 2.46 9.43 6.29
N GLY A 142 2.68 8.35 7.02
CA GLY A 142 1.86 7.15 6.96
C GLY A 142 1.20 6.87 8.29
N ILE A 143 -0.07 6.51 8.25
CA ILE A 143 -0.83 5.91 9.35
C ILE A 143 -1.30 4.52 8.90
N LYS A 144 -1.24 3.54 9.77
CA LYS A 144 -1.81 2.22 9.57
C LYS A 144 -2.77 1.93 10.72
N ILE A 145 -4.03 1.68 10.38
CA ILE A 145 -5.07 1.19 11.28
C ILE A 145 -5.14 -0.33 11.06
N VAL A 146 -4.70 -1.09 12.05
CA VAL A 146 -4.70 -2.55 12.01
C VAL A 146 -5.80 -3.04 12.92
N MET A 147 -6.73 -3.82 12.39
CA MET A 147 -7.69 -4.50 13.26
C MET A 147 -6.97 -5.50 14.16
N ASN A 148 -7.31 -5.52 15.43
CA ASN A 148 -6.86 -6.60 16.29
C ASN A 148 -7.74 -7.83 16.08
N GLU A 149 -7.25 -8.99 16.50
CA GLU A 149 -8.01 -10.23 16.42
C GLU A 149 -9.39 -10.07 17.08
N SER A 150 -10.42 -10.45 16.34
CA SER A 150 -11.81 -10.23 16.73
C SER A 150 -12.70 -11.37 16.25
N GLN A 151 -13.70 -11.70 17.06
CA GLN A 151 -14.78 -12.62 16.68
C GLN A 151 -15.82 -11.93 15.77
N ASN A 152 -15.70 -10.61 15.54
CA ASN A 152 -16.62 -9.85 14.70
C ASN A 152 -15.90 -8.72 13.95
N TYR A 153 -15.16 -9.08 12.89
CA TYR A 153 -14.50 -8.12 12.01
C TYR A 153 -15.47 -7.17 11.30
N ALA A 154 -16.70 -7.59 11.02
CA ALA A 154 -17.71 -6.74 10.40
C ALA A 154 -18.11 -5.57 11.31
N LYS A 155 -18.35 -5.83 12.60
CA LYS A 155 -18.59 -4.78 13.59
C LYS A 155 -17.40 -3.85 13.72
N LEU A 156 -16.19 -4.40 13.83
CA LEU A 156 -14.96 -3.62 13.97
C LEU A 156 -14.74 -2.67 12.77
N THR A 157 -14.94 -3.18 11.56
CA THR A 157 -14.93 -2.40 10.32
C THR A 157 -15.96 -1.27 10.36
N SER A 158 -17.21 -1.59 10.76
CA SER A 158 -18.26 -0.59 10.91
C SER A 158 -17.87 0.50 11.91
N ASP A 159 -17.30 0.14 13.06
CA ASP A 159 -16.88 1.11 14.07
C ASP A 159 -15.75 2.01 13.56
N VAL A 160 -14.80 1.46 12.80
CA VAL A 160 -13.74 2.24 12.14
C VAL A 160 -14.33 3.26 11.17
N VAL A 161 -15.22 2.82 10.27
CA VAL A 161 -15.88 3.69 9.30
C VAL A 161 -16.71 4.78 9.98
N LYS A 162 -17.46 4.43 11.04
CA LYS A 162 -18.26 5.40 11.80
C LYS A 162 -17.40 6.51 12.39
N ILE A 163 -16.24 6.17 12.96
CA ILE A 163 -15.31 7.16 13.50
C ILE A 163 -14.75 8.02 12.38
N LEU A 164 -14.23 7.44 11.30
CA LEU A 164 -13.70 8.23 10.18
C LEU A 164 -14.76 9.22 9.64
N ASN A 165 -15.99 8.75 9.42
CA ASN A 165 -17.10 9.60 8.98
C ASN A 165 -17.43 10.71 9.98
N LYS A 166 -17.48 10.41 11.29
CA LYS A 166 -17.70 11.43 12.33
C LYS A 166 -16.67 12.57 12.22
N TYR A 167 -15.38 12.24 12.06
CA TYR A 167 -14.34 13.27 11.97
C TYR A 167 -14.34 14.01 10.63
N ILE A 168 -14.80 13.37 9.55
CA ILE A 168 -15.10 14.05 8.27
C ILE A 168 -16.26 15.04 8.43
N ASP A 169 -17.35 14.62 9.06
CA ASP A 169 -18.55 15.45 9.27
C ASP A 169 -18.24 16.68 10.15
N MET A 170 -17.33 16.51 11.12
CA MET A 170 -16.81 17.59 11.95
C MET A 170 -15.78 18.48 11.24
N ASN A 171 -15.41 18.18 9.99
CA ASN A 171 -14.34 18.83 9.24
C ASN A 171 -13.00 18.83 10.01
N LEU A 172 -12.73 17.77 10.76
CA LEU A 172 -11.46 17.52 11.45
C LEU A 172 -10.56 16.55 10.68
N LEU A 173 -11.11 15.90 9.66
CA LEU A 173 -10.41 15.03 8.74
C LEU A 173 -10.94 15.29 7.32
N ILE A 174 -10.06 15.68 6.40
CA ILE A 174 -10.44 15.96 5.01
C ILE A 174 -10.02 14.75 4.17
N LEU A 175 -10.99 14.05 3.61
CA LEU A 175 -10.77 12.94 2.68
C LEU A 175 -10.50 13.47 1.28
N GLY A 176 -9.41 13.01 0.66
CA GLY A 176 -9.05 13.35 -0.72
C GLY A 176 -9.13 12.16 -1.67
N GLU A 177 -8.84 10.95 -1.18
CA GLU A 177 -8.82 9.76 -2.02
C GLU A 177 -9.16 8.49 -1.22
N ILE A 178 -9.83 7.54 -1.89
CA ILE A 178 -10.04 6.17 -1.43
C ILE A 178 -9.59 5.21 -2.52
N GLU A 179 -8.78 4.22 -2.16
CA GLU A 179 -8.44 3.09 -3.00
C GLU A 179 -8.72 1.79 -2.26
N ASN A 180 -9.57 0.97 -2.85
CA ASN A 180 -9.89 -0.34 -2.32
C ASN A 180 -8.99 -1.39 -2.99
N LYS A 181 -7.90 -1.76 -2.30
CA LYS A 181 -6.90 -2.71 -2.77
C LYS A 181 -7.47 -4.12 -2.68
N ARG A 182 -7.52 -4.82 -3.81
CA ARG A 182 -8.06 -6.18 -3.91
C ARG A 182 -7.08 -7.11 -4.61
N PRO A 183 -7.04 -8.41 -4.29
CA PRO A 183 -6.12 -9.33 -4.93
C PRO A 183 -6.38 -9.44 -6.45
N GLY A 184 -5.31 -9.42 -7.26
CA GLY A 184 -5.40 -9.54 -8.72
C GLY A 184 -6.11 -10.80 -9.20
N ILE A 185 -6.01 -11.91 -8.46
CA ILE A 185 -6.73 -13.16 -8.77
C ILE A 185 -8.26 -12.98 -8.79
N THR A 186 -8.80 -12.00 -8.06
CA THR A 186 -10.25 -11.74 -8.01
C THR A 186 -10.81 -11.28 -9.36
N SER A 187 -9.97 -10.83 -10.29
CA SER A 187 -10.36 -10.56 -11.67
C SER A 187 -10.90 -11.80 -12.39
N THR A 188 -10.45 -12.99 -12.00
CA THR A 188 -10.89 -14.28 -12.56
C THR A 188 -12.23 -14.75 -12.00
N PHE A 189 -12.67 -14.18 -10.87
CA PHE A 189 -13.92 -14.60 -10.24
C PHE A 189 -15.13 -14.08 -11.01
N LYS A 190 -16.11 -14.97 -11.22
CA LYS A 190 -17.32 -14.62 -11.96
C LYS A 190 -18.37 -13.95 -11.09
N LYS A 191 -18.49 -14.35 -9.81
CA LYS A 191 -19.55 -13.85 -8.92
C LYS A 191 -19.06 -12.66 -8.11
N ALA A 192 -19.88 -11.61 -8.02
CA ALA A 192 -19.56 -10.41 -7.24
C ALA A 192 -19.26 -10.73 -5.77
N LYS A 193 -20.03 -11.65 -5.16
CA LYS A 193 -19.83 -12.08 -3.77
C LYS A 193 -18.43 -12.65 -3.50
N ASP A 194 -17.86 -13.37 -4.48
CA ASP A 194 -16.54 -14.00 -4.34
C ASP A 194 -15.42 -12.95 -4.44
N LYS A 195 -15.70 -11.79 -5.06
CA LYS A 195 -14.79 -10.63 -5.06
C LYS A 195 -14.92 -9.83 -3.78
N ALA A 196 -16.16 -9.56 -3.36
CA ALA A 196 -16.49 -8.71 -2.21
C ALA A 196 -15.94 -9.25 -0.88
N GLN A 197 -15.72 -10.56 -0.76
CA GLN A 197 -15.10 -11.14 0.44
C GLN A 197 -13.68 -10.59 0.71
N TYR A 198 -12.98 -10.10 -0.32
CA TYR A 198 -11.65 -9.50 -0.19
C TYR A 198 -11.69 -8.01 0.14
N ASP A 199 -12.87 -7.39 0.19
CA ASP A 199 -12.99 -6.00 0.62
C ASP A 199 -13.01 -5.94 2.15
N TYR A 200 -12.16 -5.09 2.72
CA TYR A 200 -12.23 -4.80 4.15
C TYR A 200 -13.45 -3.94 4.49
N ILE A 201 -13.78 -2.98 3.62
CA ILE A 201 -14.96 -2.14 3.72
C ILE A 201 -15.79 -2.35 2.45
N PRO A 202 -17.09 -2.66 2.54
CA PRO A 202 -17.94 -2.82 1.37
C PRO A 202 -17.92 -1.59 0.45
N TYR A 203 -18.01 -1.82 -0.86
CA TYR A 203 -17.99 -0.76 -1.87
C TYR A 203 -19.01 0.35 -1.58
N GLU A 204 -20.25 -0.02 -1.25
CA GLU A 204 -21.34 0.92 -1.02
C GLU A 204 -21.04 1.85 0.15
N VAL A 205 -20.32 1.35 1.15
CA VAL A 205 -19.91 2.12 2.33
C VAL A 205 -18.80 3.11 1.98
N LEU A 206 -17.86 2.72 1.12
CA LEU A 206 -16.79 3.60 0.64
C LEU A 206 -17.34 4.68 -0.30
N ASP A 207 -18.29 4.34 -1.18
CA ASP A 207 -18.96 5.28 -2.08
C ASP A 207 -19.74 6.34 -1.28
N ASP A 208 -20.55 5.90 -0.30
CA ASP A 208 -21.26 6.81 0.60
C ASP A 208 -20.31 7.74 1.36
N MET A 209 -19.16 7.24 1.80
CA MET A 209 -18.12 8.03 2.48
C MET A 209 -17.51 9.08 1.53
N ALA A 210 -17.22 8.71 0.28
CA ALA A 210 -16.70 9.63 -0.73
C ALA A 210 -17.71 10.75 -1.06
N ILE A 211 -18.99 10.38 -1.25
CA ILE A 211 -20.09 11.33 -1.52
C ILE A 211 -20.24 12.30 -0.36
N LYS A 212 -20.30 11.82 0.88
CA LYS A 212 -20.42 12.67 2.08
C LYS A 212 -19.26 13.64 2.21
N ALA A 213 -18.03 13.16 2.05
CA ALA A 213 -16.84 14.01 2.10
C ALA A 213 -16.81 15.07 0.98
N CYS A 214 -17.29 14.71 -0.22
CA CYS A 214 -17.43 15.65 -1.33
C CYS A 214 -18.44 16.76 -1.00
N LEU A 215 -19.63 16.39 -0.54
CA LEU A 215 -20.67 17.33 -0.13
C LEU A 215 -20.21 18.24 1.02
N LYS A 216 -19.44 17.70 1.97
CA LYS A 216 -18.95 18.45 3.13
C LYS A 216 -17.84 19.44 2.76
N SER A 217 -16.90 19.04 1.90
CA SER A 217 -15.71 19.83 1.57
C SER A 217 -15.88 20.73 0.33
N GLY A 218 -16.91 20.48 -0.48
CA GLY A 218 -17.10 21.11 -1.80
C GLY A 218 -16.03 20.70 -2.82
N LYS A 219 -15.26 19.64 -2.55
CA LYS A 219 -14.18 19.15 -3.41
C LYS A 219 -14.40 17.68 -3.75
N PRO A 220 -14.12 17.26 -5.00
CA PRO A 220 -14.23 15.87 -5.37
C PRO A 220 -13.24 15.01 -4.57
N VAL A 221 -13.71 13.85 -4.13
CA VAL A 221 -12.88 12.77 -3.60
C VAL A 221 -12.56 11.84 -4.76
N ASN A 222 -11.28 11.53 -4.96
CA ASN A 222 -10.90 10.50 -5.93
C ASN A 222 -11.25 9.12 -5.36
N PHE A 223 -12.01 8.31 -6.09
CA PHE A 223 -12.45 7.01 -5.62
C PHE A 223 -12.12 5.94 -6.64
N GLU A 224 -11.17 5.07 -6.29
CA GLU A 224 -10.85 3.86 -7.04
C GLU A 224 -11.46 2.64 -6.32
N PRO A 225 -12.66 2.19 -6.75
CA PRO A 225 -13.39 1.16 -6.03
C PRO A 225 -12.80 -0.23 -6.15
N VAL A 226 -11.93 -0.46 -7.14
CA VAL A 226 -11.21 -1.73 -7.32
C VAL A 226 -9.81 -1.46 -7.86
N ASP A 227 -8.83 -1.45 -6.96
CA ASP A 227 -7.42 -1.45 -7.34
C ASP A 227 -6.82 -2.85 -7.18
N LEU A 228 -6.53 -3.49 -8.32
CA LEU A 228 -6.04 -4.86 -8.34
C LEU A 228 -4.54 -4.92 -8.03
N THR A 229 -4.20 -5.63 -6.96
CA THR A 229 -2.82 -5.78 -6.50
C THR A 229 -2.18 -7.01 -7.14
N GLY A 230 -0.98 -6.84 -7.72
CA GLY A 230 -0.21 -7.96 -8.27
C GLY A 230 0.36 -8.88 -7.18
N ALA A 231 0.45 -8.38 -5.95
CA ALA A 231 0.86 -9.13 -4.76
C ALA A 231 -0.26 -9.94 -4.10
N ASN A 232 -1.51 -9.77 -4.55
CA ASN A 232 -2.69 -10.40 -3.99
C ASN A 232 -3.04 -10.00 -2.54
N TYR A 233 -2.56 -8.85 -2.08
CA TYR A 233 -2.93 -8.29 -0.78
C TYR A 233 -4.27 -7.54 -0.86
N SER A 234 -4.96 -7.44 0.28
CA SER A 234 -6.22 -6.70 0.47
C SER A 234 -6.02 -5.56 1.47
N ALA A 235 -6.54 -4.37 1.20
CA ALA A 235 -6.51 -3.23 2.14
C ALA A 235 -7.44 -2.12 1.64
N VAL A 236 -7.73 -1.14 2.49
CA VAL A 236 -8.23 0.16 2.03
C VAL A 236 -7.16 1.21 2.28
N HIS A 237 -6.79 1.96 1.25
CA HIS A 237 -5.89 3.10 1.36
C HIS A 237 -6.73 4.37 1.27
N PHE A 238 -6.54 5.27 2.22
CA PHE A 238 -7.14 6.58 2.25
C PHE A 238 -6.05 7.64 2.11
N LEU A 239 -6.33 8.72 1.38
CA LEU A 239 -5.57 9.96 1.51
C LEU A 239 -6.37 10.96 2.32
N PHE A 240 -5.81 11.34 3.46
CA PHE A 240 -6.40 12.30 4.37
C PHE A 240 -5.52 13.54 4.53
N ARG A 241 -6.13 14.63 4.97
CA ARG A 241 -5.45 15.87 5.35
C ARG A 241 -6.13 16.45 6.58
N LEU A 242 -5.36 16.97 7.51
CA LEU A 242 -5.91 17.73 8.63
C LEU A 242 -6.28 19.16 8.16
N PRO A 243 -7.29 19.81 8.77
CA PRO A 243 -7.64 21.19 8.46
C PRO A 243 -6.43 22.13 8.55
N GLY A 244 -6.32 23.08 7.63
CA GLY A 244 -5.20 24.03 7.55
C GLY A 244 -3.88 23.45 7.01
N GLN A 245 -3.68 22.13 7.04
CA GLN A 245 -2.50 21.51 6.44
C GLN A 245 -2.59 21.54 4.91
N LYS A 246 -1.46 21.68 4.20
CA LYS A 246 -1.46 21.65 2.71
C LYS A 246 -1.27 20.25 2.13
N ARG A 247 -0.66 19.34 2.89
CA ARG A 247 -0.23 18.02 2.43
C ARG A 247 -1.21 16.94 2.87
N PHE A 248 -1.41 15.95 1.99
CA PHE A 248 -2.07 14.70 2.36
C PHE A 248 -1.09 13.76 3.07
N PHE A 249 -1.64 12.83 3.84
CA PHE A 249 -0.97 11.68 4.41
C PHE A 249 -1.74 10.41 4.02
N GLU A 250 -1.02 9.30 3.88
CA GLU A 250 -1.61 8.00 3.60
C GLU A 250 -2.10 7.35 4.90
N CYS A 251 -3.32 6.83 4.89
CA CYS A 251 -3.86 5.98 5.95
C CYS A 251 -4.27 4.63 5.37
N GLN A 252 -3.63 3.56 5.83
CA GLN A 252 -3.94 2.20 5.40
C GLN A 252 -4.82 1.50 6.45
N PHE A 253 -5.86 0.80 6.02
CA PHE A 253 -6.71 -0.02 6.87
C PHE A 253 -6.67 -1.48 6.41
N MET A 254 -6.32 -2.38 7.34
CA MET A 254 -6.18 -3.82 7.07
C MET A 254 -6.38 -4.66 8.34
N GLY A 255 -6.50 -5.97 8.16
CA GLY A 255 -6.58 -6.95 9.23
C GLY A 255 -5.20 -7.39 9.74
N PRO A 256 -5.15 -8.07 10.88
CA PRO A 256 -3.89 -8.42 11.55
C PRO A 256 -3.07 -9.46 10.78
N ALA A 257 -3.71 -10.41 10.10
CA ALA A 257 -3.01 -11.43 9.32
C ALA A 257 -2.40 -10.82 8.06
N GLU A 258 -3.16 -9.94 7.40
CA GLU A 258 -2.73 -9.19 6.23
C GLU A 258 -1.55 -8.27 6.54
N GLU A 259 -1.62 -7.57 7.68
CA GLU A 259 -0.55 -6.74 8.22
C GLU A 259 0.75 -7.52 8.32
N MET A 260 0.69 -8.68 9.00
CA MET A 260 1.85 -9.52 9.29
C MET A 260 2.53 -9.96 7.99
N VAL A 261 1.76 -10.49 7.04
CA VAL A 261 2.28 -10.92 5.74
C VAL A 261 2.89 -9.74 5.01
N LYS A 262 2.18 -8.61 4.94
CA LYS A 262 2.65 -7.40 4.27
C LYS A 262 3.95 -6.87 4.86
N ASN A 263 4.04 -6.76 6.18
CA ASN A 263 5.22 -6.24 6.85
C ASN A 263 6.47 -7.07 6.60
N PHE A 264 6.29 -8.39 6.57
CA PHE A 264 7.39 -9.30 6.29
C PHE A 264 7.74 -9.30 4.79
N ASP A 265 6.73 -9.29 3.91
CA ASP A 265 6.94 -9.22 2.47
C ASP A 265 7.66 -7.93 2.06
N ASP A 266 7.32 -6.78 2.66
CA ASP A 266 8.01 -5.51 2.43
C ASP A 266 9.52 -5.60 2.76
N LYS A 267 9.94 -6.47 3.70
CA LYS A 267 11.37 -6.70 4.02
C LYS A 267 12.02 -7.64 3.00
N ILE A 268 11.35 -8.73 2.65
CA ILE A 268 11.78 -9.67 1.60
C ILE A 268 11.98 -8.89 0.30
N PHE A 269 10.97 -8.14 -0.11
CA PHE A 269 10.99 -7.35 -1.33
C PHE A 269 12.18 -6.39 -1.39
N LYS A 270 12.47 -5.67 -0.30
CA LYS A 270 13.65 -4.79 -0.25
C LYS A 270 14.94 -5.56 -0.49
N GLU A 271 15.09 -6.73 0.14
CA GLU A 271 16.31 -7.53 0.00
C GLU A 271 16.44 -8.14 -1.40
N LEU A 272 15.33 -8.62 -1.97
CA LEU A 272 15.24 -9.08 -3.35
C LEU A 272 15.61 -7.95 -4.33
N ASP A 273 15.14 -6.74 -4.10
CA ASP A 273 15.45 -5.57 -4.92
C ASP A 273 16.84 -4.94 -4.64
N ASN A 274 17.70 -5.65 -3.89
CA ASN A 274 19.02 -5.17 -3.44
C ASN A 274 18.99 -3.85 -2.65
N LYS A 275 17.82 -3.44 -2.16
CA LYS A 275 17.59 -2.29 -1.27
C LYS A 275 17.68 -2.66 0.20
N GLY A 276 17.65 -3.96 0.52
CA GLY A 276 17.79 -4.47 1.87
C GLY A 276 19.22 -4.31 2.41
N THR A 277 19.30 -4.26 3.72
CA THR A 277 20.55 -4.24 4.51
C THR A 277 20.53 -5.33 5.58
N ASP A 278 19.56 -6.24 5.52
CA ASP A 278 19.36 -7.25 6.54
C ASP A 278 20.08 -8.53 6.13
N GLU A 279 21.23 -8.80 6.77
CA GLU A 279 22.10 -9.91 6.37
C GLU A 279 21.44 -11.28 6.57
N PHE A 280 20.54 -11.41 7.55
CA PHE A 280 19.79 -12.64 7.76
C PHE A 280 18.85 -12.91 6.58
N ILE A 281 18.05 -11.90 6.19
CA ILE A 281 17.14 -12.01 5.04
C ILE A 281 17.95 -12.24 3.76
N LYS A 282 19.08 -11.53 3.60
CA LYS A 282 19.97 -11.66 2.45
C LYS A 282 20.51 -13.06 2.27
N THR A 283 21.00 -13.66 3.36
CA THR A 283 21.53 -15.02 3.38
C THR A 283 20.42 -16.03 3.10
N ARG A 284 19.25 -15.88 3.74
CA ARG A 284 18.12 -16.79 3.53
C ARG A 284 17.62 -16.78 2.08
N LEU A 285 17.59 -15.62 1.43
CA LEU A 285 17.11 -15.47 0.06
C LEU A 285 18.19 -15.75 -1.00
N ALA A 286 19.44 -16.05 -0.61
CA ALA A 286 20.53 -16.31 -1.55
C ALA A 286 20.23 -17.38 -2.62
N PRO A 287 19.56 -18.51 -2.31
CA PRO A 287 19.19 -19.52 -3.30
C PRO A 287 18.26 -19.00 -4.41
N LEU A 288 17.58 -17.88 -4.18
CA LEU A 288 16.64 -17.28 -5.12
C LEU A 288 17.27 -16.24 -6.05
N LYS A 289 18.54 -15.84 -5.83
CA LYS A 289 19.12 -14.63 -6.44
C LYS A 289 19.80 -14.85 -7.79
N ASP A 290 20.17 -16.07 -8.15
CA ASP A 290 20.80 -16.34 -9.45
C ASP A 290 19.73 -16.34 -10.56
N GLU A 291 19.85 -15.42 -11.50
CA GLU A 291 18.91 -15.31 -12.61
C GLU A 291 19.30 -16.15 -13.84
N ASN A 292 20.54 -16.62 -13.85
CA ASN A 292 21.07 -17.46 -14.93
C ASN A 292 20.92 -18.95 -14.60
N ASP A 293 20.70 -19.31 -13.32
CA ASP A 293 20.40 -20.67 -12.91
C ASP A 293 18.89 -21.00 -13.07
N PRO A 294 18.52 -21.96 -13.95
CA PRO A 294 17.14 -22.39 -14.12
C PRO A 294 16.47 -22.88 -12.84
N ASN A 295 17.22 -23.50 -11.92
CA ASN A 295 16.68 -23.98 -10.64
C ASN A 295 16.33 -22.81 -9.73
N SER A 296 17.22 -21.83 -9.59
CA SER A 296 16.94 -20.59 -8.86
C SER A 296 15.73 -19.84 -9.43
N VAL A 297 15.58 -19.76 -10.76
CA VAL A 297 14.41 -19.14 -11.41
C VAL A 297 13.11 -19.90 -11.12
N LYS A 298 13.13 -21.24 -11.18
CA LYS A 298 11.97 -22.08 -10.85
C LYS A 298 11.57 -21.90 -9.39
N LEU A 299 12.54 -21.96 -8.48
CA LEU A 299 12.35 -21.79 -7.04
C LEU A 299 11.81 -20.40 -6.71
N ARG A 300 12.29 -19.36 -7.40
CA ARG A 300 11.78 -17.99 -7.29
C ARG A 300 10.31 -17.88 -7.66
N LYS A 301 9.89 -18.46 -8.79
CA LYS A 301 8.48 -18.47 -9.20
C LYS A 301 7.61 -19.22 -8.19
N LEU A 302 8.11 -20.33 -7.66
CA LEU A 302 7.43 -21.11 -6.62
C LEU A 302 7.29 -20.30 -5.33
N PHE A 303 8.33 -19.59 -4.92
CA PHE A 303 8.32 -18.71 -3.76
C PHE A 303 7.37 -17.53 -3.94
N ASP A 304 7.42 -16.83 -5.07
CA ASP A 304 6.49 -15.73 -5.38
C ASP A 304 5.03 -16.21 -5.34
N LYS A 305 4.75 -17.39 -5.92
CA LYS A 305 3.43 -18.01 -5.83
C LYS A 305 3.02 -18.31 -4.39
N TYR A 306 3.89 -18.96 -3.61
CA TYR A 306 3.62 -19.27 -2.21
C TYR A 306 3.31 -18.02 -1.40
N ARG A 307 4.07 -16.94 -1.59
CA ARG A 307 3.83 -15.66 -0.90
C ARG A 307 2.50 -15.02 -1.30
N ALA A 308 2.15 -15.07 -2.58
CA ALA A 308 0.85 -14.59 -3.06
C ALA A 308 -0.31 -15.42 -2.46
N ASP A 309 -0.14 -16.73 -2.37
CA ASP A 309 -1.12 -17.63 -1.75
C ASP A 309 -1.26 -17.33 -0.23
N CYS A 310 -0.19 -16.91 0.45
CA CYS A 310 -0.26 -16.44 1.83
C CYS A 310 -1.10 -15.17 2.01
N PHE A 311 -0.99 -14.17 1.12
CA PHE A 311 -1.87 -12.99 1.18
C PHE A 311 -3.36 -13.37 1.01
N LEU A 312 -3.69 -14.24 0.06
CA LEU A 312 -5.06 -14.71 -0.12
C LEU A 312 -5.58 -15.41 1.14
N ALA A 313 -4.76 -16.28 1.72
CA ALA A 313 -5.13 -17.02 2.91
C ALA A 313 -5.23 -16.14 4.16
N ALA A 314 -4.46 -15.05 4.25
CA ALA A 314 -4.55 -14.07 5.33
C ALA A 314 -5.96 -13.50 5.40
N ARG A 315 -6.47 -13.01 4.27
CA ARG A 315 -7.84 -12.51 4.20
C ARG A 315 -8.88 -13.62 4.47
N GLU A 316 -8.72 -14.80 3.88
CA GLU A 316 -9.66 -15.91 4.09
C GLU A 316 -9.78 -16.36 5.55
N LYS A 317 -8.66 -16.38 6.29
CA LYS A 317 -8.68 -16.78 7.71
C LYS A 317 -9.38 -15.78 8.60
N GLU A 318 -9.23 -14.50 8.32
CA GLU A 318 -9.96 -13.44 9.02
C GLU A 318 -11.47 -13.60 8.80
N LEU A 319 -11.90 -13.98 7.58
CA LEU A 319 -13.30 -14.27 7.29
C LEU A 319 -13.81 -15.54 8.01
N LYS A 320 -12.95 -16.56 8.15
CA LYS A 320 -13.30 -17.88 8.75
C LYS A 320 -13.12 -17.94 10.27
N GLN A 321 -12.65 -16.87 10.93
CA GLN A 321 -12.53 -16.72 12.39
C GLN A 321 -11.79 -17.87 13.11
N ASN A 322 -10.56 -18.21 12.70
CA ASN A 322 -9.84 -19.34 13.31
C ASN A 322 -8.88 -18.91 14.43
N LYS A 323 -8.91 -19.63 15.57
CA LYS A 323 -8.05 -19.38 16.76
C LYS A 323 -6.67 -20.03 16.69
N ASP A 324 -6.42 -20.92 15.72
CA ASP A 324 -5.16 -21.66 15.64
C ASP A 324 -4.59 -21.70 14.19
N GLY A 325 -3.31 -21.32 14.07
CA GLY A 325 -2.43 -21.70 12.96
C GLY A 325 -2.12 -20.61 11.92
N TYR A 326 -0.83 -20.48 11.60
CA TYR A 326 -0.27 -19.69 10.49
C TYR A 326 -0.88 -20.08 9.15
N LEU A 327 -1.67 -19.18 8.53
CA LEU A 327 -2.20 -19.12 7.15
C LEU A 327 -2.67 -20.39 6.39
N GLY A 328 -2.43 -21.62 6.83
CA GLY A 328 -2.97 -22.86 6.26
C GLY A 328 -2.46 -23.17 4.86
N VAL A 329 -1.58 -22.33 4.31
CA VAL A 329 -0.99 -22.52 2.99
C VAL A 329 0.03 -23.64 3.07
N ARG A 330 -0.19 -24.69 2.27
CA ARG A 330 0.74 -25.81 2.16
C ARG A 330 2.08 -25.29 1.65
N VAL A 331 3.13 -25.55 2.40
CA VAL A 331 4.50 -25.22 2.00
C VAL A 331 4.96 -26.23 0.94
N PRO A 332 5.41 -25.79 -0.25
CA PRO A 332 6.10 -26.65 -1.21
C PRO A 332 7.35 -27.29 -0.59
N PRO A 333 7.61 -28.59 -0.79
CA PRO A 333 8.77 -29.28 -0.20
C PRO A 333 10.09 -28.55 -0.47
N GLU A 334 10.28 -28.04 -1.68
CA GLU A 334 11.49 -27.32 -2.10
C GLU A 334 11.72 -26.02 -1.29
N LEU A 335 10.65 -25.37 -0.84
CA LEU A 335 10.75 -24.20 0.04
C LEU A 335 10.94 -24.59 1.50
N ALA A 336 10.34 -25.69 1.94
CA ALA A 336 10.49 -26.20 3.29
C ALA A 336 11.94 -26.62 3.60
N GLU A 337 12.59 -27.32 2.65
CA GLU A 337 14.00 -27.72 2.76
C GLU A 337 14.94 -26.51 2.94
N LEU A 338 14.60 -25.39 2.30
CA LEU A 338 15.35 -24.14 2.37
C LEU A 338 14.86 -23.21 3.49
N ARG A 339 13.87 -23.65 4.29
CA ARG A 339 13.23 -22.85 5.35
C ARG A 339 12.76 -21.48 4.83
N LEU A 340 12.18 -21.49 3.62
CA LEU A 340 11.60 -20.33 2.93
C LEU A 340 10.08 -20.24 3.13
N ASP A 341 9.50 -20.99 4.07
CA ASP A 341 8.12 -20.78 4.47
C ASP A 341 7.98 -19.60 5.43
N TYR A 342 6.83 -18.89 5.37
CA TYR A 342 6.62 -17.66 6.13
C TYR A 342 6.77 -17.86 7.64
N LYS A 343 6.22 -18.95 8.17
CA LYS A 343 6.20 -19.21 9.61
C LYS A 343 7.63 -19.38 10.13
N THR A 344 8.35 -20.36 9.59
CA THR A 344 9.73 -20.64 10.03
C THR A 344 10.65 -19.47 9.73
N PHE A 345 10.49 -18.80 8.58
CA PHE A 345 11.32 -17.65 8.25
C PHE A 345 11.10 -16.49 9.22
N MET A 346 9.87 -16.22 9.66
CA MET A 346 9.58 -15.20 10.67
C MET A 346 10.04 -15.59 12.08
N GLU A 347 9.87 -16.84 12.48
CA GLU A 347 10.37 -17.36 13.77
C GLU A 347 11.89 -17.24 13.85
N ASP A 348 12.60 -17.69 12.81
CA ASP A 348 14.06 -17.58 12.71
C ASP A 348 14.51 -16.11 12.68
N TYR A 349 13.81 -15.25 11.94
CA TYR A 349 14.10 -13.81 11.89
C TYR A 349 13.91 -13.15 13.26
N ALA A 350 12.86 -13.49 14.00
CA ALA A 350 12.63 -12.96 15.34
C ALA A 350 13.71 -13.43 16.32
N ALA A 351 14.14 -14.69 16.22
CA ALA A 351 15.23 -15.22 17.03
C ALA A 351 16.57 -14.52 16.72
N SER A 352 16.85 -14.21 15.44
CA SER A 352 18.09 -13.55 15.03
C SER A 352 18.21 -12.08 15.47
N LYS A 353 17.15 -11.48 16.04
CA LYS A 353 17.15 -10.11 16.56
C LYS A 353 17.25 -10.04 18.09
N LYS A 354 17.23 -11.19 18.77
CA LYS A 354 17.39 -11.29 20.24
C LYS A 354 18.85 -11.46 20.66
N HIS A 355 19.73 -11.69 19.71
CA HIS A 355 21.19 -11.77 19.83
C HIS A 355 21.81 -10.67 18.97
#